data_AF-A0A4Q7AJZ4-F1
#
_entry.id   AF-A0A4Q7AJZ4-F1
#
_cell.length_a   1.000
_cell.length_b   1.000
_cell.length_c   1.000
_cell.angle_alpha   90.00
_cell.angle_beta   90.00
_cell.angle_gamma   90.00
#
_symmetry.space_group_name_H-M   'P 1'
#
loop_
_entity.id
_entity.type
_entity.pdbx_description
1 polymer ?
#
loop_
_entity_poly.entity_id
_entity_poly.type
_entity_poly.pdbx_seq_one_letter_code
_entity_poly.pdbx_strand_id
1 'polypeptide(L)'
;MKELLIDMLPLLMLLCFLSAMIIFCFVDYHLYKYLREKNVVLGYWDYMGYVWGQQGQKKYKIIWDKTVNHHPYLRKAKVFILLYWGLMSAVVLLLVLTLWMSR
;
A
#
# COMPACT_ATOMS: atom_id res chain seq x y z
N MET A 1 -4.37 26.17 -22.55
CA MET A 1 -3.44 25.12 -22.04
C MET A 1 -3.34 25.10 -20.52
N LYS A 2 -3.18 26.25 -19.83
CA LYS A 2 -3.07 26.30 -18.36
C LYS A 2 -4.35 25.85 -17.63
N GLU A 3 -5.53 26.29 -18.09
CA GLU A 3 -6.83 25.90 -17.53
C GLU A 3 -7.12 24.40 -17.71
N LEU A 4 -6.92 23.87 -18.92
CA LEU A 4 -7.04 22.43 -19.20
C LEU A 4 -6.11 21.58 -18.29
N LEU A 5 -4.90 22.07 -18.00
CA LEU A 5 -3.97 21.38 -17.11
C LEU A 5 -4.45 21.40 -15.65
N ILE A 6 -5.03 22.52 -15.19
CA ILE A 6 -5.62 22.65 -13.85
C ILE A 6 -6.83 21.70 -13.70
N ASP A 7 -7.66 21.58 -14.73
CA ASP A 7 -8.83 20.70 -14.71
C ASP A 7 -8.46 19.20 -14.72
N MET A 8 -7.31 18.83 -15.31
CA MET A 8 -6.84 17.45 -15.34
C MET A 8 -6.13 17.00 -14.05
N LEU A 9 -5.63 17.93 -13.22
CA LEU A 9 -4.91 17.60 -11.99
C LEU A 9 -5.75 16.80 -10.98
N PRO A 10 -7.01 17.18 -10.66
CA PRO A 10 -7.88 16.39 -9.80
C PRO A 10 -8.13 14.97 -10.33
N LEU A 11 -8.31 14.81 -11.65
CA LEU A 11 -8.51 13.51 -12.28
C LEU A 11 -7.28 12.61 -12.10
N LEU A 12 -6.07 13.16 -12.30
CA LEU A 12 -4.82 12.45 -12.07
C LEU A 12 -4.65 12.03 -10.61
N MET A 13 -4.97 12.93 -9.66
CA MET A 13 -4.94 12.61 -8.23
C MET A 13 -5.91 11.49 -7.86
N LEU A 14 -7.12 11.48 -8.44
CA LEU A 14 -8.09 10.40 -8.26
C LEU A 14 -7.58 9.07 -8.81
N LEU A 15 -7.00 9.07 -10.02
CA LEU A 15 -6.42 7.85 -10.62
C LEU A 15 -5.26 7.30 -9.78
N CYS A 16 -4.42 8.17 -9.23
CA CYS A 16 -3.39 7.77 -8.29
C CYS A 16 -4.00 7.20 -6.99
N PHE A 17 -5.03 7.83 -6.42
CA PHE A 17 -5.68 7.30 -5.22
C PHE A 17 -6.27 5.89 -5.46
N LEU A 18 -7.01 5.71 -6.55
CA LEU A 18 -7.59 4.40 -6.91
C LEU A 18 -6.51 3.35 -7.13
N SER A 19 -5.43 3.72 -7.82
CA SER A 19 -4.28 2.85 -8.02
C SER A 19 -3.59 2.50 -6.69
N ALA A 20 -3.49 3.44 -5.75
CA ALA A 20 -2.94 3.22 -4.42
C ALA A 20 -3.77 2.17 -3.65
N MET A 21 -5.10 2.28 -3.70
CA MET A 21 -6.02 1.33 -3.06
C MET A 21 -5.87 -0.08 -3.66
N ILE A 22 -5.79 -0.19 -4.98
CA ILE A 22 -5.57 -1.48 -5.66
C ILE A 22 -4.25 -2.10 -5.20
N ILE A 23 -3.16 -1.31 -5.20
CA ILE A 23 -1.84 -1.78 -4.75
C ILE A 23 -1.91 -2.23 -3.29
N PHE A 24 -2.58 -1.47 -2.43
CA PHE A 24 -2.74 -1.80 -1.01
C PHE A 24 -3.46 -3.15 -0.83
N CYS A 25 -4.51 -3.43 -1.61
CA CYS A 25 -5.17 -4.74 -1.63
C CYS A 25 -4.22 -5.88 -2.01
N PHE A 26 -3.29 -5.67 -2.95
CA PHE A 26 -2.29 -6.69 -3.30
C PHE A 26 -1.25 -6.92 -2.19
N VAL A 27 -0.86 -5.86 -1.47
CA VAL A 27 0.00 -5.98 -0.27
C VAL A 27 -0.69 -6.89 0.75
N ASP A 28 -1.94 -6.57 1.08
CA ASP A 28 -2.76 -7.29 2.06
C ASP A 28 -2.98 -8.76 1.66
N TYR A 29 -3.27 -9.00 0.38
CA TYR A 29 -3.42 -10.35 -0.17
C TYR A 29 -2.16 -11.21 -0.02
N HIS A 30 -0.99 -10.66 -0.33
CA HIS A 30 0.27 -11.40 -0.22
C HIS A 30 0.68 -11.64 1.24
N LEU A 31 0.33 -10.71 2.13
CA LEU A 31 0.49 -10.88 3.57
C LEU A 31 -0.39 -11.99 4.12
N TYR A 32 -1.67 -11.99 3.76
CA TYR A 32 -2.61 -13.04 4.11
C TYR A 32 -2.11 -14.41 3.64
N LYS A 33 -1.67 -14.53 2.37
CA LYS A 33 -1.12 -15.78 1.84
C LYS A 33 0.06 -16.30 2.66
N TYR A 34 0.99 -15.42 3.03
CA TYR A 34 2.13 -15.81 3.86
C TYR A 34 1.68 -16.31 5.24
N LEU A 35 0.84 -15.56 5.94
CA LEU A 35 0.39 -15.93 7.29
C LEU A 35 -0.44 -17.20 7.28
N ARG A 36 -1.23 -17.42 6.23
CA ARG A 36 -2.00 -18.65 6.01
C ARG A 36 -1.08 -19.84 5.78
N GLU A 37 -0.05 -19.70 4.94
CA GLU A 37 0.93 -20.76 4.67
C GLU A 37 1.73 -21.15 5.93
N LYS A 38 2.01 -20.19 6.81
CA LYS A 38 2.67 -20.44 8.10
C LYS A 38 1.73 -20.88 9.21
N ASN A 39 0.45 -21.14 8.92
CA ASN A 39 -0.58 -21.47 9.91
C ASN A 39 -0.66 -20.48 11.07
N VAL A 40 -0.27 -19.23 10.85
CA VAL A 40 -0.40 -18.15 11.86
C VAL A 40 -1.87 -17.71 11.95
N VAL A 41 -2.60 -17.82 10.83
CA VAL A 41 -4.01 -17.46 10.74
C VAL A 41 -4.83 -18.60 10.11
N LEU A 42 -6.05 -18.80 10.62
CA LEU A 42 -6.98 -19.84 10.15
C LEU A 42 -7.81 -19.43 8.93
N GLY A 43 -8.02 -18.13 8.75
CA GLY A 43 -8.80 -17.58 7.65
C GLY A 43 -8.73 -16.05 7.61
N TYR A 44 -9.48 -15.44 6.69
CA TYR A 44 -9.40 -14.00 6.48
C TYR A 44 -9.86 -13.18 7.70
N TRP A 45 -10.92 -13.61 8.40
CA TRP A 45 -11.37 -12.92 9.61
C TRP A 45 -10.32 -12.94 10.74
N ASP A 46 -9.64 -14.07 10.92
CA ASP A 46 -8.54 -14.22 11.87
C ASP A 46 -7.33 -13.38 11.46
N TYR A 47 -7.04 -13.30 10.16
CA TYR A 47 -6.05 -12.39 9.61
C TYR A 47 -6.33 -10.92 9.93
N MET A 48 -7.56 -10.46 9.74
CA MET A 48 -7.95 -9.08 10.06
C MET A 48 -7.76 -8.79 11.55
N GLY A 49 -8.18 -9.72 12.43
CA GLY A 49 -7.94 -9.62 13.87
C GLY A 49 -6.45 -9.60 14.23
N TYR A 50 -5.64 -10.39 13.55
CA TYR A 50 -4.19 -10.43 13.76
C TYR A 50 -3.52 -9.12 13.33
N VAL A 51 -3.79 -8.60 12.14
CA VAL A 51 -3.13 -7.40 11.62
C VAL A 51 -3.61 -6.12 12.30
N TRP A 52 -4.87 -6.06 12.73
CA TRP A 52 -5.42 -4.88 13.43
C TRP A 52 -5.16 -4.91 14.94
N GLY A 53 -4.89 -6.08 15.52
CA GLY A 53 -4.53 -6.20 16.93
C GLY A 53 -3.10 -5.74 17.23
N GLN A 54 -2.91 -4.96 18.30
CA GLN A 54 -1.58 -4.44 18.70
C GLN A 54 -0.52 -5.54 18.89
N GLN A 55 -0.90 -6.70 19.45
CA GLN A 55 0.02 -7.82 19.63
C GLN A 55 0.41 -8.47 18.30
N GLY A 56 -0.53 -8.60 17.37
CA GLY A 56 -0.26 -9.16 16.05
C GLY A 56 0.58 -8.21 15.20
N GLN A 57 0.41 -6.89 15.31
CA GLN A 57 1.30 -5.90 14.69
C GLN A 57 2.76 -6.02 15.15
N LYS A 58 3.00 -6.20 16.46
CA LYS A 58 4.36 -6.40 17.00
C LYS A 58 5.00 -7.67 16.45
N LYS A 59 4.26 -8.79 16.45
CA LYS A 59 4.73 -10.08 15.90
C LYS A 59 4.97 -9.99 14.40
N TYR A 60 4.05 -9.35 13.67
CA TYR A 60 4.15 -9.09 12.25
C TYR A 60 5.42 -8.32 11.91
N LYS A 61 5.74 -7.24 12.63
CA LYS A 61 6.96 -6.47 12.41
C LYS A 61 8.22 -7.33 12.51
N ILE A 62 8.31 -8.17 13.55
CA ILE A 62 9.45 -9.09 13.75
C ILE A 62 9.57 -10.08 12.59
N ILE A 63 8.44 -10.65 12.16
CA ILE A 63 8.39 -11.57 11.02
C ILE A 63 8.80 -10.86 9.72
N TRP A 64 8.29 -9.66 9.49
CA TRP A 64 8.60 -8.87 8.32
C TRP A 64 10.11 -8.61 8.24
N ASP A 65 10.70 -8.05 9.30
CA ASP A 65 12.12 -7.67 9.32
C ASP A 65 13.05 -8.86 9.05
N LYS A 66 12.70 -10.06 9.54
CA LYS A 66 13.50 -11.28 9.35
C LYS A 66 13.29 -11.96 8.00
N THR A 67 12.05 -11.98 7.50
CA THR A 67 11.65 -12.92 6.44
C THR A 67 11.27 -12.25 5.12
N VAL A 68 11.15 -10.92 5.06
CA VAL A 68 10.66 -10.21 3.87
C VAL A 68 11.47 -10.47 2.60
N ASN A 69 12.80 -10.60 2.72
CA ASN A 69 13.67 -10.84 1.56
C ASN A 69 13.80 -12.33 1.20
N HIS A 70 13.38 -13.23 2.09
CA HIS A 70 13.57 -14.67 1.96
C HIS A 70 12.31 -15.40 1.50
N HIS A 71 11.13 -14.84 1.76
CA HIS A 71 9.85 -15.45 1.39
C HIS A 71 9.26 -14.85 0.11
N PRO A 72 8.81 -15.65 -0.88
CA PRO A 72 8.31 -15.14 -2.15
C PRO A 72 7.11 -14.21 -2.01
N TYR A 73 6.14 -14.55 -1.15
CA TYR A 73 4.97 -13.69 -0.91
C TYR A 73 5.33 -12.37 -0.22
N LEU A 74 6.18 -12.37 0.80
CA LEU A 74 6.58 -11.14 1.48
C LEU A 74 7.46 -10.26 0.57
N ARG A 75 8.28 -10.86 -0.29
CA ARG A 75 9.05 -10.13 -1.30
C ARG A 75 8.13 -9.42 -2.29
N LYS A 76 7.05 -10.08 -2.75
CA LYS A 76 6.02 -9.45 -3.59
C LYS A 76 5.32 -8.32 -2.85
N ALA A 77 4.89 -8.55 -1.61
CA ALA A 77 4.28 -7.51 -0.78
C ALA A 77 5.20 -6.29 -0.63
N LYS A 78 6.52 -6.49 -0.42
CA LYS A 78 7.50 -5.40 -0.36
C LYS A 78 7.57 -4.59 -1.65
N VAL A 79 7.54 -5.25 -2.80
CA VAL A 79 7.51 -4.55 -4.11
C VAL A 79 6.25 -3.69 -4.23
N PHE A 80 5.08 -4.23 -3.87
CA PHE A 80 3.84 -3.45 -3.88
C PHE A 80 3.84 -2.30 -2.87
N ILE A 81 4.43 -2.48 -1.67
CA ILE A 81 4.62 -1.37 -0.71
C ILE A 81 5.48 -0.27 -1.34
N LEU A 82 6.58 -0.61 -2.00
CA LEU A 82 7.43 0.39 -2.68
C LEU A 82 6.66 1.12 -3.79
N LEU A 83 5.86 0.41 -4.58
CA LEU A 83 4.99 1.02 -5.60
C LEU A 83 3.96 1.97 -4.97
N TYR A 84 3.35 1.56 -3.85
CA TYR A 84 2.42 2.40 -3.09
C TYR A 84 3.10 3.69 -2.62
N TRP A 85 4.28 3.60 -2.01
CA TRP A 85 5.03 4.78 -1.56
C TRP A 85 5.42 5.72 -2.70
N GLY A 86 5.84 5.16 -3.85
CA GLY A 86 6.12 5.94 -5.05
C GLY A 86 4.88 6.70 -5.55
N LEU A 87 3.74 6.04 -5.55
CA LEU A 87 2.48 6.62 -5.97
C LEU A 87 2.00 7.73 -5.01
N MET A 88 2.11 7.51 -3.69
CA MET A 88 1.78 8.52 -2.69
C MET A 88 2.68 9.75 -2.82
N SER A 89 3.97 9.55 -3.11
CA SER A 89 4.90 10.65 -3.39
C SER A 89 4.48 11.45 -4.63
N ALA A 90 4.03 10.77 -5.69
CA ALA A 90 3.48 11.42 -6.88
C ALA A 90 2.22 12.23 -6.58
N VAL A 91 1.30 11.73 -5.75
CA VAL A 91 0.10 12.47 -5.33
C VAL A 91 0.47 13.75 -4.57
N VAL A 92 1.44 13.67 -3.66
CA VAL A 92 1.92 14.86 -2.92
C VAL A 92 2.52 15.89 -3.88
N LEU A 93 3.32 15.46 -4.86
CA LEU A 93 3.87 16.36 -5.87
C LEU A 93 2.77 17.01 -6.73
N LEU A 94 1.77 16.23 -7.15
CA LEU A 94 0.61 16.75 -7.87
C LEU A 94 -0.14 17.79 -7.04
N LEU A 95 -0.38 17.52 -5.74
CA LEU A 95 -1.04 18.48 -4.85
C LEU A 95 -0.25 19.80 -4.73
N VAL A 96 1.07 19.72 -4.56
CA VAL A 96 1.93 20.91 -4.49
C VAL A 96 1.88 21.71 -5.79
N LEU A 97 1.91 21.03 -6.94
CA LEU A 97 1.77 21.65 -8.25
C LEU A 97 0.40 22.32 -8.41
N THR A 98 -0.69 21.66 -8.02
CA THR A 98 -2.05 22.23 -8.05
C THR A 98 -2.13 23.51 -7.22
N LEU A 99 -1.61 23.48 -5.99
CA LEU A 99 -1.60 24.64 -5.10
C LEU A 99 -0.73 25.79 -5.65
N TRP A 100 0.40 25.47 -6.28
CA TRP A 100 1.28 26.48 -6.89
C TRP A 100 0.64 27.11 -8.13
N MET A 101 -0.02 26.33 -8.97
CA MET A 101 -0.69 26.82 -10.18
C MET A 101 -1.98 27.60 -9.91
N SER A 102 -2.60 27.37 -8.74
CA SER A 102 -3.81 28.09 -8.29
C SER A 102 -3.50 29.43 -7.62
N ARG A 103 -2.21 29.76 -7.42
CA ARG A 103 -1.74 31.10 -7.02
C ARG A 103 -1.45 31.93 -8.26
#